data_AF-A0A3M1DA67-F1
#
_entry.id   AF-A0A3M1DA67-F1
#
_cell.length_a   1.000
_cell.length_b   1.000
_cell.length_c   1.000
_cell.angle_alpha   90.00
_cell.angle_beta   90.00
_cell.angle_gamma   90.00
#
_symmetry.space_group_name_H-M   'P 1'
#
loop_
_entity.id
_entity.type
_entity.pdbx_description
1 polymer ?
#
loop_
_entity_poly.entity_id
_entity_poly.type
_entity_poly.pdbx_seq_one_letter_code
_entity_poly.pdbx_strand_id
1 'polypeptide(L)'
;TDEPRDSDPRGDLIRRPSFGACLAAIRAPELYRNFAIHIFVMFPAAMVMCFIATRIDRELGWSPLLPEPLRYVVGGALVLVGGFWVWYVYGYLYLSGGGSPGTHVDGGPTAMVDTGPYTVVRHPSVLGKLLGVIGLGIAWGSTVFLVVFVPILVVYSLVTNRYLQERYCDQRFGSRYQAYRQVVPMLLPRPDGLRRWVRDEAALGEEDHSLPPPATEHPPGVWGELRWYLAGLVGLIALFAALALVLADLR
;
A
#
# COMPACT_ATOMS: atom_id res chain seq x y z
N THR A 1 -37.12 28.53 9.21
CA THR A 1 -35.82 28.45 8.51
C THR A 1 -35.10 27.26 9.08
N ASP A 2 -35.42 26.09 8.54
CA ASP A 2 -34.69 24.85 8.84
C ASP A 2 -33.46 24.84 7.96
N GLU A 3 -32.31 25.21 8.53
CA GLU A 3 -31.03 24.83 7.93
C GLU A 3 -30.97 23.29 7.89
N PRO A 4 -30.54 22.68 6.77
CA PRO A 4 -30.28 21.26 6.76
C PRO A 4 -29.20 21.00 7.81
N ARG A 5 -29.50 20.15 8.79
CA ARG A 5 -28.50 19.54 9.67
C ARG A 5 -27.39 19.01 8.77
N ASP A 6 -26.25 19.69 8.79
CA ASP A 6 -25.01 19.20 8.22
C ASP A 6 -24.75 17.83 8.86
N SER A 7 -25.07 16.76 8.12
CA SER A 7 -24.89 15.40 8.57
C SER A 7 -23.38 15.19 8.66
N ASP A 8 -22.83 15.23 9.87
CA ASP A 8 -21.42 15.01 10.13
C ASP A 8 -20.99 13.74 9.37
N PRO A 9 -20.13 13.84 8.33
CA PRO A 9 -19.68 12.68 7.55
C PRO A 9 -18.89 11.68 8.41
N ARG A 10 -18.63 12.00 9.69
CA ARG A 10 -18.05 11.09 10.70
C ARG A 10 -19.07 10.13 11.35
N GLY A 11 -20.37 10.33 11.14
CA GLY A 11 -21.42 9.53 11.79
C GLY A 11 -21.43 8.03 11.43
N ASP A 12 -20.86 7.65 10.28
CA ASP A 12 -20.90 6.28 9.74
C ASP A 12 -19.57 5.52 9.90
N LEU A 13 -18.56 6.08 10.58
CA LEU A 13 -17.26 5.43 10.74
C LEU A 13 -17.33 4.23 11.70
N ILE A 14 -16.86 3.08 11.23
CA ILE A 14 -16.81 1.86 12.02
C ILE A 14 -15.40 1.68 12.55
N ARG A 15 -15.19 1.93 13.84
CA ARG A 15 -13.87 1.84 14.48
C ARG A 15 -13.20 0.46 14.35
N ARG A 16 -14.02 -0.59 14.26
CA ARG A 16 -13.58 -2.00 14.17
C ARG A 16 -14.47 -2.79 13.21
N PRO A 17 -14.28 -2.63 11.90
CA PRO A 17 -15.13 -3.24 10.91
C PRO A 17 -14.90 -4.75 10.87
N SER A 18 -15.99 -5.50 10.69
CA SER A 18 -15.90 -6.94 10.51
C SER A 18 -15.20 -7.27 9.18
N PHE A 19 -14.64 -8.48 9.11
CA PHE A 19 -13.97 -8.96 7.91
C PHE A 19 -14.88 -8.89 6.66
N GLY A 20 -16.13 -9.33 6.80
CA GLY A 20 -17.12 -9.29 5.72
C GLY A 20 -17.49 -7.86 5.30
N ALA A 21 -17.57 -6.92 6.24
CA ALA A 21 -17.83 -5.51 5.94
C ALA A 21 -16.68 -4.89 5.13
N CYS A 22 -15.44 -5.19 5.49
CA CYS A 22 -14.26 -4.71 4.76
C CYS A 22 -14.27 -5.18 3.30
N LEU A 23 -14.66 -6.43 3.04
CA LEU A 23 -14.78 -6.94 1.68
C LEU A 23 -15.94 -6.29 0.92
N ALA A 24 -17.08 -6.10 1.58
CA ALA A 24 -18.27 -5.49 0.98
C ALA A 24 -18.07 -4.00 0.63
N ALA A 25 -17.16 -3.31 1.31
CA ALA A 25 -16.83 -1.90 1.07
C ALA A 25 -16.28 -1.61 -0.34
N ILE A 26 -15.93 -2.63 -1.13
CA ILE A 26 -15.46 -2.47 -2.53
C ILE A 26 -16.46 -1.75 -3.44
N ARG A 27 -17.74 -1.74 -3.07
CA ARG A 27 -18.79 -1.05 -3.81
C ARG A 27 -18.69 0.48 -3.70
N ALA A 28 -17.88 0.99 -2.77
CA ALA A 28 -17.63 2.41 -2.63
C ALA A 28 -16.78 2.94 -3.81
N PRO A 29 -17.21 4.02 -4.49
CA PRO A 29 -16.50 4.59 -5.64
C PRO A 29 -15.03 4.98 -5.37
N GLU A 30 -14.72 5.40 -4.14
CA GLU A 30 -13.39 5.79 -3.68
C GLU A 30 -12.42 4.60 -3.63
N LEU A 31 -12.93 3.44 -3.21
CA LEU A 31 -12.18 2.18 -3.26
C LEU A 31 -12.01 1.71 -4.70
N TYR A 32 -13.07 1.76 -5.50
CA TYR A 32 -13.04 1.34 -6.91
C TYR A 32 -11.96 2.07 -7.72
N ARG A 33 -11.80 3.38 -7.52
CA ARG A 33 -10.74 4.16 -8.19
C ARG A 33 -9.33 3.72 -7.80
N ASN A 34 -9.09 3.46 -6.52
CA ASN A 34 -7.81 2.89 -6.09
C ASN A 34 -7.56 1.52 -6.75
N PHE A 35 -8.57 0.67 -6.84
CA PHE A 35 -8.45 -0.62 -7.54
C PHE A 35 -8.13 -0.47 -9.03
N ALA A 36 -8.80 0.45 -9.73
CA ALA A 36 -8.55 0.71 -11.13
C ALA A 36 -7.08 1.09 -11.37
N ILE A 37 -6.48 1.93 -10.52
CA ILE A 37 -5.05 2.26 -10.60
C ILE A 37 -4.17 1.03 -10.42
N HIS A 38 -4.46 0.17 -9.44
CA HIS A 38 -3.65 -1.02 -9.21
C HIS A 38 -3.76 -2.03 -10.38
N ILE A 39 -4.97 -2.23 -10.92
CA ILE A 39 -5.24 -3.19 -11.98
C ILE A 39 -4.75 -2.70 -13.35
N PHE A 40 -4.97 -1.42 -13.69
CA PHE A 40 -4.70 -0.91 -15.03
C PHE A 40 -3.37 -0.15 -15.15
N VAL A 41 -2.74 0.23 -14.03
CA VAL A 41 -1.46 0.95 -14.05
C VAL A 41 -0.35 0.13 -13.40
N MET A 42 -0.52 -0.22 -12.12
CA MET A 42 0.56 -0.89 -11.37
C MET A 42 0.82 -2.31 -11.85
N PHE A 43 -0.23 -3.10 -12.11
CA PHE A 43 -0.08 -4.48 -12.54
C PHE A 43 0.56 -4.59 -13.94
N PRO A 44 0.13 -3.85 -14.97
CA PRO A 44 0.82 -3.82 -16.26
C PRO A 44 2.26 -3.32 -16.15
N ALA A 45 2.52 -2.29 -15.33
CA ALA A 45 3.89 -1.83 -15.09
C ALA A 45 4.76 -2.95 -14.47
N ALA A 46 4.23 -3.70 -13.51
CA ALA A 46 4.92 -4.86 -12.93
C ALA A 46 5.17 -5.96 -13.97
N MET A 47 4.22 -6.23 -14.86
CA MET A 47 4.42 -7.18 -15.96
C MET A 47 5.52 -6.73 -16.93
N VAL A 48 5.56 -5.44 -17.28
CA VAL A 48 6.65 -4.87 -18.12
C VAL A 48 7.99 -5.02 -17.41
N MET A 49 8.05 -4.74 -16.11
CA MET A 49 9.27 -4.92 -15.32
C MET A 49 9.70 -6.39 -15.25
N CYS A 50 8.79 -7.36 -15.09
CA CYS A 50 9.10 -8.79 -15.17
C CYS A 50 9.57 -9.21 -16.57
N PHE A 51 8.97 -8.66 -17.62
CA PHE A 51 9.41 -8.90 -19.00
C PHE A 51 10.84 -8.40 -19.21
N ILE A 52 11.16 -7.18 -18.78
CA ILE A 52 12.52 -6.64 -18.84
C ILE A 52 13.49 -7.52 -18.02
N ALA A 53 13.13 -7.86 -16.79
CA ALA A 53 13.99 -8.65 -15.91
C ALA A 53 14.26 -10.05 -16.46
N THR A 54 13.28 -10.72 -17.05
CA THR A 54 13.51 -12.02 -17.72
C THR A 54 14.39 -11.94 -18.96
N ARG A 55 14.41 -10.81 -19.67
CA ARG A 55 15.40 -10.59 -20.73
C ARG A 55 16.80 -10.50 -20.13
N ILE A 56 16.96 -9.80 -19.02
CA ILE A 56 18.23 -9.71 -18.29
C ILE A 56 18.67 -11.09 -17.78
N ASP A 57 17.76 -11.88 -17.18
CA ASP A 57 18.08 -13.24 -16.72
C ASP A 57 18.65 -14.10 -17.86
N ARG A 58 18.07 -14.02 -19.07
CA ARG A 58 18.57 -14.75 -20.25
C ARG A 58 19.97 -14.30 -20.66
N GLU A 59 20.24 -13.00 -20.62
CA GLU A 59 21.59 -12.49 -20.92
C GLU A 59 22.60 -12.90 -19.85
N LEU A 60 22.20 -12.95 -18.57
CA LEU A 60 23.06 -13.40 -17.46
C LEU A 60 23.17 -14.93 -17.34
N GLY A 61 22.38 -15.69 -18.11
CA GLY A 61 22.29 -17.15 -17.98
C GLY A 61 21.67 -17.62 -16.66
N TRP A 62 20.89 -16.77 -16.00
CA TRP A 62 20.24 -17.10 -14.74
C TRP A 62 18.96 -17.91 -14.99
N SER A 63 18.80 -18.99 -14.24
CA SER A 63 17.63 -19.85 -14.30
C SER A 63 16.55 -19.43 -13.28
N PRO A 64 15.28 -19.77 -13.52
CA PRO A 64 14.23 -19.63 -12.52
C PRO A 64 14.57 -20.35 -11.22
N LEU A 65 14.19 -19.76 -10.08
CA LEU A 65 14.39 -20.37 -8.75
C LEU A 65 13.51 -21.61 -8.50
N LEU A 66 12.35 -21.69 -9.18
CA LEU A 66 11.41 -22.79 -9.05
C LEU A 66 11.13 -23.44 -10.41
N PRO A 67 11.03 -24.77 -10.49
CA PRO A 67 10.68 -25.47 -11.71
C PRO A 67 9.18 -25.30 -12.06
N GLU A 68 8.84 -25.64 -13.30
CA GLU A 68 7.46 -25.81 -13.72
C GLU A 68 6.91 -27.17 -13.24
N PRO A 69 5.62 -27.26 -12.85
CA PRO A 69 4.60 -26.21 -12.80
C PRO A 69 4.59 -25.39 -11.51
N LEU A 70 5.45 -25.73 -10.54
CA LEU A 70 5.42 -25.20 -9.17
C LEU A 70 5.48 -23.67 -9.12
N ARG A 71 6.30 -23.05 -9.97
CA ARG A 71 6.41 -21.59 -10.01
C ARG A 71 5.10 -20.87 -10.31
N TYR A 72 4.25 -21.42 -11.17
CA TYR A 72 2.96 -20.80 -11.50
C TYR A 72 1.96 -20.96 -10.36
N VAL A 73 1.98 -22.11 -9.68
CA VAL A 73 1.11 -22.38 -8.52
C VAL A 73 1.49 -21.46 -7.37
N VAL A 74 2.77 -21.42 -6.99
CA VAL A 74 3.27 -20.57 -5.90
C VAL A 74 3.10 -19.09 -6.24
N GLY A 75 3.51 -18.69 -7.46
CA GLY A 75 3.40 -17.30 -7.90
C GLY A 75 1.96 -16.82 -7.96
N GLY A 76 1.06 -17.61 -8.53
CA GLY A 76 -0.38 -17.31 -8.58
C GLY A 76 -1.01 -17.24 -7.19
N ALA A 77 -0.68 -18.17 -6.30
CA ALA A 77 -1.17 -18.14 -4.92
C ALA A 77 -0.75 -16.88 -4.17
N LEU A 78 0.51 -16.45 -4.31
CA LEU A 78 1.02 -15.23 -3.68
C LEU A 78 0.34 -13.96 -4.23
N VAL A 79 0.08 -13.90 -5.54
CA VAL A 79 -0.68 -12.80 -6.15
C VAL A 79 -2.09 -12.72 -5.59
N LEU A 80 -2.79 -13.85 -5.48
CA LEU A 80 -4.16 -13.90 -4.95
C LEU A 80 -4.21 -13.52 -3.47
N VAL A 81 -3.33 -14.10 -2.65
CA VAL A 81 -3.25 -13.78 -1.21
C VAL A 81 -2.87 -12.30 -1.01
N GLY A 82 -1.91 -11.79 -1.77
CA GLY A 82 -1.50 -10.39 -1.72
C GLY A 82 -2.62 -9.43 -2.11
N GLY A 83 -3.33 -9.72 -3.20
CA GLY A 83 -4.48 -8.92 -3.66
C GLY A 83 -5.62 -8.91 -2.64
N PHE A 84 -5.95 -10.07 -2.07
CA PHE A 84 -6.95 -10.19 -1.02
C PHE A 84 -6.57 -9.41 0.24
N TRP A 85 -5.31 -9.45 0.64
CA TRP A 85 -4.81 -8.69 1.77
C TRP A 85 -4.92 -7.17 1.55
N VAL A 86 -4.53 -6.68 0.37
CA VAL A 86 -4.69 -5.26 0.01
C VAL A 86 -6.15 -4.86 0.08
N TRP A 87 -7.04 -5.70 -0.44
CA TRP A 87 -8.48 -5.46 -0.41
C TRP A 87 -9.00 -5.33 1.02
N TYR A 88 -8.72 -6.30 1.88
CA TYR A 88 -9.11 -6.25 3.29
C TYR A 88 -8.63 -4.96 3.98
N VAL A 89 -7.36 -4.61 3.81
CA VAL A 89 -6.74 -3.45 4.47
C VAL A 89 -7.31 -2.12 3.98
N TYR A 90 -7.62 -2.01 2.68
CA TYR A 90 -8.23 -0.80 2.11
C TYR A 90 -9.67 -0.63 2.57
N GLY A 91 -10.44 -1.73 2.62
CA GLY A 91 -11.79 -1.71 3.19
C GLY A 91 -11.79 -1.32 4.66
N TYR A 92 -10.83 -1.85 5.44
CA TYR A 92 -10.65 -1.50 6.85
C TYR A 92 -10.38 0.00 7.02
N LEU A 93 -9.44 0.56 6.25
CA LEU A 93 -9.08 1.97 6.34
C LEU A 93 -10.22 2.90 5.93
N TYR A 94 -10.97 2.53 4.89
CA TYR A 94 -12.13 3.29 4.45
C TYR A 94 -13.23 3.32 5.51
N LEU A 95 -13.57 2.16 6.08
CA LEU A 95 -14.63 2.07 7.08
C LEU A 95 -14.25 2.73 8.41
N SER A 96 -13.00 2.59 8.85
CA SER A 96 -12.54 3.14 10.14
C SER A 96 -12.01 4.56 10.07
N GLY A 97 -11.40 4.93 8.95
CA GLY A 97 -10.72 6.20 8.75
C GLY A 97 -11.49 7.17 7.85
N GLY A 98 -12.49 6.70 7.11
CA GLY A 98 -13.16 7.51 6.08
C GLY A 98 -12.21 7.88 4.93
N GLY A 99 -12.75 8.58 3.93
CA GLY A 99 -11.97 9.02 2.77
C GLY A 99 -11.29 7.87 2.01
N SER A 100 -10.38 8.17 1.10
CA SER A 100 -9.70 7.11 0.35
C SER A 100 -8.42 6.62 1.07
N PRO A 101 -8.08 5.31 0.96
CA PRO A 101 -6.83 4.76 1.48
C PRO A 101 -5.56 5.39 0.91
N GLY A 102 -5.63 5.98 -0.29
CA GLY A 102 -4.54 6.70 -0.92
C GLY A 102 -4.68 8.19 -0.67
N THR A 103 -3.64 8.84 -0.16
CA THR A 103 -3.61 10.32 -0.03
C THR A 103 -3.88 11.00 -1.37
N HIS A 104 -3.44 10.39 -2.47
CA HIS A 104 -3.57 10.84 -3.85
C HIS A 104 -4.95 10.71 -4.49
N VAL A 105 -5.89 10.08 -3.79
CA VAL A 105 -7.26 9.91 -4.21
C VAL A 105 -8.09 10.52 -3.09
N ASP A 106 -8.71 11.67 -3.35
CA ASP A 106 -9.67 12.37 -2.47
C ASP A 106 -9.12 12.85 -1.11
N GLY A 107 -7.80 13.03 -1.00
CA GLY A 107 -7.21 13.64 0.20
C GLY A 107 -7.12 12.72 1.41
N GLY A 108 -7.04 11.40 1.23
CA GLY A 108 -6.68 10.45 2.28
C GLY A 108 -7.72 10.25 3.40
N PRO A 109 -7.34 9.53 4.48
CA PRO A 109 -8.22 9.28 5.61
C PRO A 109 -8.61 10.55 6.37
N THR A 110 -9.88 10.65 6.76
CA THR A 110 -10.41 11.79 7.52
C THR A 110 -10.21 11.64 9.02
N ALA A 111 -10.25 10.40 9.51
CA ALA A 111 -10.00 9.98 10.88
C ALA A 111 -8.77 9.05 10.97
N MET A 112 -8.12 9.08 12.13
CA MET A 112 -6.93 8.26 12.37
C MET A 112 -7.32 6.84 12.75
N VAL A 113 -6.74 5.85 12.05
CA VAL A 113 -6.95 4.42 12.32
C VAL A 113 -5.73 3.84 13.01
N ASP A 114 -5.95 3.30 14.21
CA ASP A 114 -4.93 2.68 15.04
C ASP A 114 -5.35 1.28 15.54
N THR A 115 -6.36 0.69 14.90
CA THR A 115 -6.95 -0.61 15.22
C THR A 115 -6.70 -1.65 14.10
N GLY A 116 -6.92 -2.93 14.41
CA GLY A 116 -6.79 -4.02 13.44
C GLY A 116 -5.38 -4.13 12.85
N PRO A 117 -5.21 -4.27 11.52
CA PRO A 117 -3.90 -4.44 10.90
C PRO A 117 -2.95 -3.23 11.13
N TYR A 118 -3.51 -2.05 11.46
CA TYR A 118 -2.76 -0.84 11.78
C TYR A 118 -2.11 -0.88 13.18
N THR A 119 -2.45 -1.86 14.03
CA THR A 119 -1.71 -2.09 15.29
C THR A 119 -0.35 -2.78 15.06
N VAL A 120 -0.21 -3.47 13.93
CA VAL A 120 0.95 -4.32 13.61
C VAL A 120 2.03 -3.53 12.89
N VAL A 121 1.64 -2.82 11.82
CA VAL A 121 2.50 -1.99 10.98
C VAL A 121 1.71 -0.78 10.48
N ARG A 122 2.40 0.32 10.20
CA ARG A 122 1.73 1.56 9.72
C ARG A 122 1.23 1.46 8.28
N HIS A 123 1.88 0.64 7.46
CA HIS A 123 1.54 0.47 6.03
C HIS A 123 1.21 -0.98 5.68
N PRO A 124 0.15 -1.58 6.24
CA PRO A 124 -0.14 -3.00 6.06
C PRO A 124 -0.41 -3.36 4.59
N SER A 125 -0.93 -2.43 3.77
CA SER A 125 -1.15 -2.69 2.33
C SER A 125 0.13 -2.98 1.55
N VAL A 126 1.29 -2.50 2.02
CA VAL A 126 2.60 -2.76 1.39
C VAL A 126 2.93 -4.24 1.41
N LEU A 127 2.56 -4.96 2.48
CA LEU A 127 2.81 -6.40 2.59
C LEU A 127 2.07 -7.18 1.49
N GLY A 128 0.81 -6.85 1.24
CA GLY A 128 0.04 -7.50 0.17
C GLY A 128 0.55 -7.17 -1.23
N LYS A 129 0.95 -5.91 -1.45
CA LYS A 129 1.59 -5.49 -2.72
C LYS A 129 2.92 -6.21 -2.94
N LEU A 130 3.72 -6.36 -1.88
CA LEU A 130 5.00 -7.07 -1.92
C LEU A 130 4.81 -8.56 -2.25
N LEU A 131 3.83 -9.21 -1.61
CA LEU A 131 3.44 -10.59 -1.94
C LEU A 131 3.03 -10.70 -3.42
N GLY A 132 2.26 -9.73 -3.93
CA GLY A 132 1.85 -9.68 -5.32
C GLY A 132 3.02 -9.59 -6.30
N VAL A 133 3.95 -8.66 -6.10
CA VAL A 133 5.10 -8.52 -7.02
C VAL A 133 6.07 -9.69 -6.90
N ILE A 134 6.30 -10.23 -5.69
CA ILE A 134 7.11 -11.45 -5.52
C ILE A 134 6.45 -12.63 -6.25
N GLY A 135 5.14 -12.79 -6.08
CA GLY A 135 4.38 -13.82 -6.79
C GLY A 135 4.50 -13.69 -8.31
N LEU A 136 4.45 -12.47 -8.84
CA LEU A 136 4.63 -12.20 -10.26
C LEU A 136 6.04 -12.58 -10.74
N GLY A 137 7.08 -12.20 -9.99
CA GLY A 137 8.48 -12.56 -10.31
C GLY A 137 8.71 -14.07 -10.30
N ILE A 138 8.12 -14.79 -9.34
CA ILE A 138 8.16 -16.26 -9.28
C ILE A 138 7.43 -16.87 -10.48
N ALA A 139 6.23 -16.40 -10.81
CA ALA A 139 5.45 -16.90 -11.94
C ALA A 139 6.17 -16.69 -13.28
N TRP A 140 6.83 -15.53 -13.46
CA TRP A 140 7.67 -15.24 -14.63
C TRP A 140 8.99 -16.02 -14.64
N GLY A 141 9.39 -16.59 -13.51
CA GLY A 141 10.67 -17.28 -13.36
C GLY A 141 11.88 -16.36 -13.41
N SER A 142 11.74 -15.10 -12.99
CA SER A 142 12.81 -14.10 -13.07
C SER A 142 13.59 -13.98 -11.76
N THR A 143 14.85 -14.39 -11.76
CA THR A 143 15.72 -14.26 -10.57
C THR A 143 16.16 -12.81 -10.39
N VAL A 144 16.52 -12.11 -11.46
CA VAL A 144 16.83 -10.67 -11.46
C VAL A 144 15.67 -9.86 -10.88
N PHE A 145 14.43 -10.15 -11.26
CA PHE A 145 13.28 -9.42 -10.72
C PHE A 145 13.20 -9.57 -9.20
N LEU A 146 13.37 -10.79 -8.69
CA LEU A 146 13.25 -11.08 -7.26
C LEU A 146 14.41 -10.50 -6.44
N VAL A 147 15.64 -10.56 -6.93
CA VAL A 147 16.82 -10.16 -6.14
C VAL A 147 17.26 -8.71 -6.38
N VAL A 148 16.83 -8.09 -7.48
CA VAL A 148 17.18 -6.69 -7.82
C VAL A 148 15.95 -5.80 -7.79
N PHE A 149 14.92 -6.12 -8.56
CA PHE A 149 13.80 -5.18 -8.77
C PHE A 149 12.90 -5.10 -7.52
N VAL A 150 12.61 -6.23 -6.88
CA VAL A 150 11.80 -6.26 -5.65
C VAL A 150 12.42 -5.42 -4.52
N PRO A 151 13.73 -5.54 -4.18
CA PRO A 151 14.36 -4.64 -3.21
C PRO A 151 14.23 -3.15 -3.58
N ILE A 152 14.42 -2.79 -4.85
CA ILE A 152 14.25 -1.41 -5.31
C ILE A 152 12.81 -0.94 -5.12
N LEU A 153 11.82 -1.77 -5.45
CA LEU A 153 10.40 -1.47 -5.23
C LEU A 153 10.07 -1.30 -3.74
N VAL A 154 10.68 -2.09 -2.85
CA VAL A 154 10.53 -1.93 -1.39
C VAL A 154 11.09 -0.59 -0.95
N VAL A 155 12.30 -0.23 -1.36
CA VAL A 155 12.92 1.06 -1.01
C VAL A 155 12.06 2.21 -1.56
N TYR A 156 11.63 2.14 -2.81
CA TYR A 156 10.73 3.13 -3.41
C TYR A 156 9.44 3.28 -2.61
N SER A 157 8.79 2.17 -2.23
CA SER A 157 7.58 2.20 -1.42
C SER A 157 7.83 2.82 -0.04
N LEU A 158 8.94 2.51 0.62
CA LEU A 158 9.27 3.06 1.94
C LEU A 158 9.52 4.57 1.87
N VAL A 159 10.33 5.02 0.93
CA VAL A 159 10.61 6.45 0.72
C VAL A 159 9.32 7.20 0.45
N THR A 160 8.53 6.71 -0.51
CA THR A 160 7.27 7.33 -0.90
C THR A 160 6.28 7.39 0.27
N ASN A 161 6.08 6.30 1.00
CA ASN A 161 5.19 6.29 2.16
C ASN A 161 5.67 7.26 3.24
N ARG A 162 6.98 7.32 3.50
CA ARG A 162 7.55 8.21 4.52
C ARG A 162 7.37 9.69 4.17
N TYR A 163 7.66 10.08 2.93
CA TYR A 163 7.71 11.50 2.55
C TYR A 163 6.39 12.05 2.04
N LEU A 164 5.49 11.20 1.55
CA LEU A 164 4.17 11.61 1.06
C LEU A 164 3.10 11.26 2.09
N GLN A 165 2.89 9.97 2.36
CA GLN A 165 1.77 9.54 3.22
C GLN A 165 1.96 9.92 4.69
N GLU A 166 3.12 9.62 5.29
CA GLU A 166 3.33 9.94 6.70
C GLU A 166 3.44 11.45 6.93
N ARG A 167 3.92 12.22 5.94
CA ARG A 167 3.93 13.69 5.99
C ARG A 167 2.51 14.25 5.98
N TYR A 168 1.62 13.69 5.16
CA TYR A 168 0.20 14.03 5.19
C TYR A 168 -0.41 13.74 6.57
N CYS A 169 -0.13 12.57 7.14
CA CYS A 169 -0.60 12.21 8.48
C CYS A 169 -0.03 13.12 9.57
N ASP A 170 1.25 13.50 9.50
CA ASP A 170 1.87 14.45 10.43
C ASP A 170 1.15 15.82 10.37
N GLN A 171 0.78 16.29 9.17
CA GLN A 171 0.06 17.55 8.98
C GLN A 171 -1.39 17.49 9.47
N ARG A 172 -2.09 16.38 9.22
CA ARG A 172 -3.51 16.24 9.53
C ARG A 172 -3.78 15.86 10.99
N PHE A 173 -3.02 14.91 11.52
CA PHE A 173 -3.26 14.28 12.82
C PHE A 173 -2.24 14.69 13.90
N GLY A 174 -1.19 15.41 13.53
CA GLY A 174 -0.26 16.05 14.46
C GLY A 174 0.34 15.11 15.50
N SER A 175 0.27 15.53 16.77
CA SER A 175 0.84 14.80 17.92
C SER A 175 0.27 13.40 18.09
N ARG A 176 -1.00 13.16 17.75
CA ARG A 176 -1.60 11.83 17.82
C ARG A 176 -0.89 10.84 16.88
N TYR A 177 -0.61 11.26 15.64
CA TYR A 177 0.13 10.43 14.70
C TYR A 177 1.60 10.25 15.12
N GLN A 178 2.21 11.26 15.73
CA GLN A 178 3.56 11.13 16.29
C GLN A 178 3.62 10.07 17.40
N ALA A 179 2.64 10.05 18.31
CA ALA A 179 2.54 9.03 19.36
C ALA A 179 2.36 7.63 18.73
N TYR A 180 1.48 7.49 17.74
CA TYR A 180 1.28 6.23 17.03
C TYR A 180 2.55 5.73 16.33
N ARG A 181 3.30 6.64 15.71
CA ARG A 181 4.56 6.32 15.02
C ARG A 181 5.64 5.77 15.96
N GLN A 182 5.60 6.12 17.25
CA GLN A 182 6.54 5.59 18.25
C GLN A 182 6.23 4.13 18.60
N VAL A 183 4.95 3.75 18.65
CA VAL A 183 4.52 2.42 19.11
C VAL A 183 4.26 1.41 18.00
N VAL A 184 3.97 1.86 16.77
CA VAL A 184 3.74 1.00 15.60
C VAL A 184 4.86 1.18 14.58
N PRO A 185 5.59 0.11 14.18
CA PRO A 185 6.68 0.18 13.20
C PRO A 185 6.16 0.40 11.76
N MET A 186 7.05 0.84 10.86
CA MET A 186 6.65 1.17 9.48
C MET A 186 6.20 -0.05 8.67
N LEU A 187 6.97 -1.14 8.70
CA LEU A 187 6.78 -2.31 7.84
C LEU A 187 7.10 -3.65 8.50
N LEU A 188 8.11 -3.72 9.37
CA LEU A 188 8.47 -4.96 10.05
C LEU A 188 7.63 -5.11 11.34
N PRO A 189 6.80 -6.15 11.47
CA PRO A 189 5.89 -6.30 12.60
C PRO A 189 6.64 -6.54 13.91
N ARG A 190 6.08 -6.03 15.01
CA ARG A 190 6.52 -6.36 16.37
C ARG A 190 5.53 -7.33 17.02
N PRO A 191 5.97 -8.27 17.88
CA PRO A 191 5.08 -9.19 18.60
C PRO A 191 3.94 -8.46 19.35
N ASP A 192 4.23 -7.29 19.94
CA ASP A 192 3.24 -6.50 20.68
C ASP A 192 2.13 -5.93 19.78
N GLY A 193 2.44 -5.62 18.52
CA GLY A 193 1.43 -5.20 17.54
C GLY A 193 0.48 -6.35 17.20
N LEU A 194 1.03 -7.55 16.99
CA LEU A 194 0.22 -8.75 16.73
C LEU A 194 -0.66 -9.12 17.94
N ARG A 195 -0.12 -9.00 19.16
CA ARG A 195 -0.90 -9.21 20.40
C ARG A 195 -2.08 -8.25 20.49
N ARG A 196 -1.86 -6.96 20.21
CA ARG A 196 -2.92 -5.94 20.18
C ARG A 196 -3.98 -6.28 19.14
N TRP A 197 -3.58 -6.70 17.94
CA TRP A 197 -4.54 -7.11 16.92
C TRP A 197 -5.40 -8.31 17.37
N VAL A 198 -4.79 -9.36 17.91
CA VAL A 198 -5.50 -10.58 18.35
C VAL A 198 -6.45 -10.28 19.51
N ARG A 199 -6.09 -9.36 20.40
CA ARG A 199 -6.93 -8.93 21.53
C ARG A 199 -7.94 -7.85 21.17
N ASP A 200 -7.98 -7.43 19.92
CA ASP A 200 -8.81 -6.31 19.46
C ASP A 200 -8.57 -5.05 20.31
N GLU A 201 -7.30 -4.72 20.54
CA GLU A 201 -6.84 -3.52 21.25
C GLU A 201 -6.38 -2.46 20.25
N ALA A 202 -6.61 -1.17 20.57
CA ALA A 202 -6.08 -0.07 19.78
C ALA A 202 -4.59 0.17 20.10
N ALA A 203 -3.82 0.70 19.14
CA ALA A 203 -2.41 0.96 19.35
C ALA A 203 -2.15 2.11 20.34
N LEU A 204 -3.04 3.11 20.42
CA LEU A 204 -2.95 4.22 21.37
C LEU A 204 -3.97 4.15 22.53
N GLY A 205 -4.86 3.16 22.56
CA GLY A 205 -5.93 3.07 23.55
C GLY A 205 -7.19 3.88 23.17
N GLU A 206 -7.89 4.43 24.17
CA GLU A 206 -9.05 5.31 23.92
C GLU A 206 -8.64 6.66 23.33
N GLU A 207 -9.61 7.39 22.77
CA GLU A 207 -9.35 8.74 22.27
C GLU A 207 -8.90 9.64 23.41
N ASP A 208 -7.62 9.98 23.41
CA ASP A 208 -7.11 11.03 24.28
C ASP A 208 -7.68 12.38 23.83
N HIS A 209 -8.80 12.78 24.46
CA HIS A 209 -9.47 14.05 24.22
C HIS A 209 -8.62 15.27 24.62
N SER A 210 -7.45 15.07 25.25
CA SER A 210 -6.50 16.16 25.51
C SER A 210 -5.68 16.55 24.27
N LEU A 211 -5.63 15.70 23.23
CA LEU A 211 -4.95 16.02 21.99
C LEU A 211 -5.80 16.94 21.11
N PRO A 212 -5.18 17.88 20.37
CA PRO A 212 -5.91 18.78 19.49
C PRO A 212 -6.68 17.98 18.42
N PRO A 213 -7.89 18.44 18.03
CA PRO A 213 -8.67 17.79 17.00
C PRO A 213 -7.91 17.80 15.67
N PRO A 214 -8.14 16.81 14.80
CA PRO A 214 -7.53 16.78 13.47
C PRO A 214 -7.86 18.06 12.69
N ALA A 215 -6.93 18.47 11.83
CA ALA A 215 -7.13 19.65 10.98
C ALA A 215 -8.42 19.50 10.15
N THR A 216 -9.25 20.55 10.16
CA THR A 216 -10.53 20.60 9.43
C THR A 216 -10.33 20.71 7.92
N GLU A 217 -9.28 21.42 7.50
CA GLU A 217 -8.91 21.54 6.09
C GLU A 217 -8.06 20.35 5.64
N HIS A 218 -8.39 19.80 4.48
CA HIS A 218 -7.52 18.83 3.82
C HIS A 218 -6.24 19.55 3.37
N PRO A 219 -5.05 19.03 3.71
CA PRO A 219 -3.80 19.47 3.08
C PRO A 219 -3.98 19.52 1.55
N PRO A 220 -3.43 20.54 0.86
CA PRO A 220 -3.70 20.79 -0.55
C PRO A 220 -3.57 19.53 -1.41
N GLY A 221 -4.58 19.32 -2.25
CA GLY A 221 -4.80 18.13 -3.07
C GLY A 221 -3.64 17.78 -4.01
N VAL A 222 -2.81 16.86 -3.54
CA VAL A 222 -2.22 15.62 -4.10
C VAL A 222 -2.15 15.34 -5.62
N TRP A 223 -2.76 16.12 -6.52
CA TRP A 223 -2.39 16.11 -7.95
C TRP A 223 -0.90 16.39 -8.15
N GLY A 224 -0.32 17.16 -7.23
CA GLY A 224 1.11 17.35 -7.11
C GLY A 224 1.91 16.09 -6.83
N GLU A 225 1.37 15.16 -6.04
CA GLU A 225 2.07 13.93 -5.67
C GLU A 225 1.81 12.82 -6.69
N LEU A 226 0.62 12.74 -7.30
CA LEU A 226 0.32 11.74 -8.34
C LEU A 226 1.29 11.87 -9.54
N ARG A 227 1.63 13.09 -9.95
CA ARG A 227 2.67 13.30 -10.99
C ARG A 227 4.04 12.78 -10.56
N TRP A 228 4.40 12.87 -9.27
CA TRP A 228 5.66 12.33 -8.77
C TRP A 228 5.63 10.80 -8.68
N TYR A 229 4.48 10.21 -8.35
CA TYR A 229 4.28 8.76 -8.43
C TYR A 229 4.41 8.24 -9.86
N LEU A 230 3.76 8.91 -10.82
CA LEU A 230 3.81 8.53 -12.24
C LEU A 230 5.19 8.78 -12.84
N ALA A 231 5.82 9.93 -12.54
CA ALA A 231 7.19 10.22 -12.98
C ALA A 231 8.19 9.24 -12.36
N GLY A 232 8.02 8.88 -11.09
CA GLY A 232 8.82 7.86 -10.42
C GLY A 232 8.65 6.48 -11.07
N LEU A 233 7.42 6.08 -11.40
CA LEU A 233 7.13 4.83 -12.09
C LEU A 233 7.74 4.79 -13.50
N VAL A 234 7.55 5.85 -14.29
CA VAL A 234 8.11 5.96 -15.65
C VAL A 234 9.63 5.97 -15.59
N GLY A 235 10.22 6.72 -14.64
CA GLY A 235 11.66 6.74 -14.40
C GLY A 235 12.20 5.36 -14.01
N LEU A 236 11.46 4.61 -13.19
CA LEU A 236 11.84 3.25 -12.80
C LEU A 236 11.81 2.28 -13.99
N ILE A 237 10.75 2.33 -14.80
CA ILE A 237 10.65 1.53 -16.03
C ILE A 237 11.76 1.89 -17.01
N ALA A 238 12.04 3.18 -17.21
CA ALA A 238 13.09 3.65 -18.09
C ALA A 238 14.48 3.24 -17.61
N LEU A 239 14.75 3.33 -16.29
CA LEU A 239 15.99 2.87 -15.68
C LEU A 239 16.19 1.37 -15.92
N PHE A 240 15.15 0.56 -15.70
CA PHE A 240 15.22 -0.87 -15.93
C PHE A 240 15.39 -1.24 -17.41
N ALA A 241 14.73 -0.51 -18.32
CA ALA A 241 14.90 -0.68 -19.75
C ALA A 241 16.33 -0.32 -20.19
N ALA A 242 16.89 0.79 -19.69
CA ALA A 242 18.26 1.20 -19.97
C ALA A 242 19.28 0.15 -19.45
N LEU A 243 19.07 -0.38 -18.23
CA LEU A 243 19.90 -1.45 -17.70
C LEU A 243 19.89 -2.69 -18.61
N ALA A 244 18.72 -3.07 -19.12
CA ALA A 244 18.62 -4.19 -20.05
C ALA A 244 19.34 -3.93 -21.39
N LEU A 245 19.29 -2.70 -21.92
CA LEU A 245 20.01 -2.33 -23.15
C LEU A 245 21.52 -2.33 -22.96
N VAL A 246 22.03 -1.72 -21.87
CA VAL A 246 23.47 -1.69 -21.58
C VAL A 246 24.03 -3.11 -21.41
N LEU A 247 23.30 -4.00 -20.73
CA LEU A 247 23.72 -5.39 -20.58
C LEU A 247 23.71 -6.17 -21.92
N ALA A 248 22.88 -5.76 -22.87
CA ALA A 248 22.86 -6.34 -24.21
C ALA A 248 24.04 -5.83 -25.08
N ASP A 249 24.42 -4.56 -24.95
CA ASP A 249 25.50 -3.92 -25.72
C ASP A 249 26.93 -4.25 -25.23
N LEU A 250 27.08 -4.78 -24.01
CA LEU A 250 28.37 -5.22 -23.45
C LEU A 250 28.84 -6.59 -24.00
N ARG A 251 28.21 -7.11 -25.05
CA ARG A 251 28.55 -8.34 -25.77
C ARG A 251 28.97 -8.05 -27.20
#